data_AF-A0A812XCH0-F1
#
_entry.id   AF-A0A812XCH0-F1
#
_cell.length_a   1.000
_cell.length_b   1.000
_cell.length_c   1.000
_cell.angle_alpha   90.00
_cell.angle_beta   90.00
_cell.angle_gamma   90.00
#
_symmetry.space_group_name_H-M   'P 1'
#
loop_
_entity.id
_entity.type
_entity.pdbx_description
1 polymer ?
#
loop_
_entity_poly.entity_id
_entity_poly.type
_entity_poly.pdbx_seq_one_letter_code
_entity_poly.pdbx_strand_id
1 'polypeptide(L)'
;MFLLPAKRRRLQGKQSPPEGANTREARTQVQTLVRDAWVARRMVEEGSHGHARRNILRVEFSNVEQRAPLLEAMWGRIPVHLMAAARAVLAAWRTEQPIVMNEQPLPSYRGSGTMFRYSGSWSKIPDVRASAMLAEGDARIADVCRLLQDNADVAALWRDFQRFAEQLRQSSKMDRLTLACELHTAVSLDTLTPSIHFHLMFDSRQTVTLPKPSLLFRGAVPHQSVECKQARGKACRKAYDQGHYYLQVPKTGSIHMTTTAAAFTTFPVAPDWITNLWQACKITEQVAEQEYLRCKKHVKAYLDNMKFHAQCVQTQVVKARKAQDLQELQPLMKKAVVIEQVQRDFLPQFTRPMFRRSFLVLSGPTRLGKTIFARSLFGHRETLELNCCGVSQPDLRAFDNLLHRAILYDEASTAMVLSNRRLFQGSTEEVTLAHSGTNMFTYSVYVYNVAMILTSNSWLRELEELPREEREWLEGNPICINCTQPLYET
;
A
#
# COMPACT_ATOMS: atom_id res chain seq x y z
N MET A 1 -73.20 49.71 -3.43
CA MET A 1 -72.30 50.15 -2.34
C MET A 1 -72.14 48.96 -1.39
N PHE A 2 -71.10 48.14 -1.58
CA PHE A 2 -70.88 46.91 -0.81
C PHE A 2 -69.79 47.15 0.24
N LEU A 3 -70.11 46.94 1.52
CA LEU A 3 -69.15 46.79 2.61
C LEU A 3 -69.13 45.31 3.04
N LEU A 4 -67.92 44.76 3.10
CA LEU A 4 -67.59 43.39 3.53
C LEU A 4 -67.70 43.23 5.05
N PRO A 5 -68.09 42.05 5.57
CA PRO A 5 -67.82 41.66 6.95
C PRO A 5 -66.53 40.84 7.07
N ALA A 6 -65.77 41.15 8.11
CA ALA A 6 -64.47 40.60 8.45
C ALA A 6 -64.47 39.11 8.81
N LYS A 7 -63.51 38.35 8.26
CA LYS A 7 -63.18 36.97 8.67
C LYS A 7 -62.42 36.98 10.01
N ARG A 8 -63.07 36.50 11.08
CA ARG A 8 -62.39 36.10 12.33
C ARG A 8 -61.50 34.87 12.07
N ARG A 9 -60.18 35.02 12.20
CA ARG A 9 -59.23 33.90 12.33
C ARG A 9 -59.42 33.23 13.70
N ARG A 10 -59.74 31.93 13.71
CA ARG A 10 -59.60 31.07 14.90
C ARG A 10 -58.11 30.80 15.13
N LEU A 11 -57.55 31.38 16.20
CA LEU A 11 -56.30 30.91 16.81
C LEU A 11 -56.63 29.65 17.62
N GLN A 12 -56.36 28.47 17.08
CA GLN A 12 -56.25 27.26 17.89
C GLN A 12 -54.90 27.33 18.61
N GLY A 13 -54.94 27.61 19.92
CA GLY A 13 -53.79 27.48 20.80
C GLY A 13 -53.31 26.03 20.80
N LYS A 14 -52.15 25.77 20.19
CA LYS A 14 -51.42 24.52 20.41
C LYS A 14 -51.02 24.49 21.88
N GLN A 15 -51.69 23.67 22.68
CA GLN A 15 -51.21 23.33 24.02
C GLN A 15 -49.80 22.76 23.87
N SER A 16 -48.83 23.38 24.54
CA SER A 16 -47.48 22.85 24.61
C SER A 16 -47.52 21.43 25.19
N PRO A 17 -46.71 20.49 24.69
CA PRO A 17 -46.63 19.15 25.26
C PRO A 17 -46.41 19.22 26.78
N PRO A 18 -47.00 18.31 27.58
CA PRO A 18 -46.80 18.30 29.03
C PRO A 18 -45.33 18.17 29.43
N GLU A 19 -44.51 17.54 28.58
CA GLU A 19 -43.06 17.38 28.77
C GLU A 19 -42.23 18.65 28.39
N GLY A 20 -42.90 19.73 28.00
CA GLY A 20 -42.29 20.99 27.55
C GLY A 20 -41.63 20.92 26.17
N ALA A 21 -41.07 22.04 25.72
CA ALA A 21 -40.39 22.13 24.43
C ALA A 21 -38.89 21.82 24.58
N ASN A 22 -38.33 21.09 23.61
CA ASN A 22 -36.90 20.80 23.54
C ASN A 22 -36.09 22.01 22.99
N THR A 23 -36.08 23.12 23.74
CA THR A 23 -35.38 24.35 23.38
C THR A 23 -33.93 24.35 23.86
N ARG A 24 -33.11 25.26 23.32
CA ARG A 24 -31.73 25.46 23.78
C ARG A 24 -31.68 25.82 25.27
N GLU A 25 -32.58 26.70 25.72
CA GLU A 25 -32.68 27.13 27.12
C GLU A 25 -33.02 25.96 28.05
N ALA A 26 -34.02 25.15 27.68
CA ALA A 26 -34.40 23.96 28.45
C ALA A 26 -33.25 22.95 28.57
N ARG A 27 -32.46 22.76 27.49
CA ARG A 27 -31.25 21.93 27.54
C ARG A 27 -30.19 22.50 28.47
N THR A 28 -29.93 23.81 28.42
CA THR A 28 -28.98 24.48 29.32
C THR A 28 -29.41 24.35 30.78
N GLN A 29 -30.71 24.44 31.08
CA GLN A 29 -31.25 24.24 32.42
C GLN A 29 -31.02 22.82 32.92
N VAL A 30 -31.31 21.80 32.09
CA VAL A 30 -31.02 20.40 32.44
C VAL A 30 -29.53 20.18 32.70
N GLN A 31 -28.65 20.68 31.82
CA GLN A 31 -27.21 20.55 31.99
C GLN A 31 -26.71 21.23 33.29
N THR A 32 -27.30 22.37 33.63
CA THR A 32 -27.00 23.09 34.88
C THR A 32 -27.43 22.31 36.11
N LEU A 33 -28.65 21.74 36.11
CA LEU A 33 -29.16 20.91 37.19
C LEU A 33 -28.25 19.70 37.46
N VAL A 34 -27.87 18.99 36.39
CA VAL A 34 -27.00 17.82 36.50
C VAL A 34 -25.61 18.21 36.99
N ARG A 35 -25.03 19.29 36.45
CA ARG A 35 -23.74 19.81 36.89
C ARG A 35 -23.76 20.17 38.37
N ASP A 36 -24.76 20.93 38.81
CA ASP A 36 -24.83 21.40 40.20
C ASP A 36 -25.08 20.22 41.17
N ALA A 37 -25.84 19.21 40.77
CA ALA A 37 -26.00 17.97 41.54
C ALA A 37 -24.68 17.18 41.67
N TRP A 38 -23.90 17.07 40.58
CA TRP A 38 -22.58 16.46 40.61
C TRP A 38 -21.63 17.19 41.55
N VAL A 39 -21.56 18.53 41.40
CA VAL A 39 -20.69 19.39 42.21
C VAL A 39 -21.06 19.28 43.69
N ALA A 40 -22.35 19.31 44.03
CA ALA A 40 -22.81 19.16 45.40
C ALA A 40 -22.35 17.82 46.01
N ARG A 41 -22.49 16.71 45.27
CA ARG A 41 -22.04 15.40 45.72
C ARG A 41 -20.52 15.36 45.94
N ARG A 42 -19.73 15.91 45.01
CA ARG A 42 -18.27 15.97 45.11
C ARG A 42 -17.78 16.83 46.27
N MET A 43 -18.43 17.97 46.53
CA MET A 43 -18.11 18.81 47.68
C MET A 43 -18.30 18.06 49.00
N VAL A 44 -19.33 17.21 49.12
CA VAL A 44 -19.57 16.37 50.29
C VAL A 44 -18.50 15.27 50.41
N GLU A 45 -18.20 14.56 49.32
CA GLU A 45 -17.19 13.49 49.29
C GLU A 45 -15.78 13.99 49.65
N GLU A 46 -15.43 15.21 49.21
CA GLU A 46 -14.11 15.83 49.45
C GLU A 46 -14.05 16.66 50.75
N GLY A 47 -15.12 16.69 51.55
CA GLY A 47 -15.22 17.55 52.75
C GLY A 47 -14.99 19.04 52.46
N SER A 48 -15.16 19.47 51.22
CA SER A 48 -14.70 20.77 50.73
C SER A 48 -15.82 21.81 50.70
N HIS A 49 -15.52 23.01 51.18
CA HIS A 49 -16.49 24.10 51.34
C HIS A 49 -15.99 25.37 50.62
N GLY A 50 -16.89 26.23 50.16
CA GLY A 50 -16.55 27.53 49.59
C GLY A 50 -16.72 27.68 48.07
N HIS A 51 -16.87 28.94 47.65
CA HIS A 51 -17.28 29.30 46.29
C HIS A 51 -16.22 29.03 45.22
N ALA A 52 -14.94 29.13 45.59
CA ALA A 52 -13.80 28.87 44.70
C ALA A 52 -13.73 27.39 44.28
N ARG A 53 -13.83 26.46 45.23
CA ARG A 53 -13.81 25.00 44.93
C ARG A 53 -15.03 24.59 44.10
N ARG A 54 -16.21 25.16 44.40
CA ARG A 54 -17.42 24.94 43.60
C ARG A 54 -17.22 25.34 42.14
N ASN A 55 -16.55 26.45 41.87
CA ASN A 55 -16.27 26.90 40.50
C ASN A 55 -15.27 25.98 39.79
N ILE A 56 -14.24 25.49 40.48
CA ILE A 56 -13.29 24.50 39.95
C ILE A 56 -14.03 23.22 39.54
N LEU A 57 -14.84 22.65 40.44
CA LEU A 57 -15.64 21.46 40.15
C LEU A 57 -16.63 21.69 38.99
N ARG A 58 -17.22 22.88 38.86
CA ARG A 58 -18.08 23.21 37.70
C ARG A 58 -17.32 23.16 36.37
N VAL A 59 -16.05 23.54 36.35
CA VAL A 59 -15.20 23.44 35.15
C VAL A 59 -14.86 21.97 34.89
N GLU A 60 -14.50 21.20 35.92
CA GLU A 60 -14.18 19.77 35.81
C GLU A 60 -15.34 18.91 35.30
N PHE A 61 -16.60 19.29 35.61
CA PHE A 61 -17.79 18.64 35.06
C PHE A 61 -17.78 18.57 33.52
N SER A 62 -17.04 19.47 32.86
CA SER A 62 -16.80 19.48 31.41
C SER A 62 -16.11 18.21 30.87
N ASN A 63 -15.50 17.41 31.73
CA ASN A 63 -14.72 16.21 31.37
C ASN A 63 -15.22 14.92 32.05
N VAL A 64 -16.38 14.94 32.71
CA VAL A 64 -16.87 13.79 33.48
C VAL A 64 -17.50 12.74 32.55
N GLU A 65 -16.93 11.52 32.54
CA GLU A 65 -17.47 10.37 31.77
C GLU A 65 -18.84 9.90 32.29
N GLN A 66 -19.18 10.19 33.56
CA GLN A 66 -20.40 9.73 34.24
C GLN A 66 -21.64 10.64 34.07
N ARG A 67 -21.63 11.60 33.13
CA ARG A 67 -22.75 12.55 32.95
C ARG A 67 -24.09 11.88 32.62
N ALA A 68 -24.06 10.90 31.72
CA ALA A 68 -25.26 10.18 31.31
C ALA A 68 -25.85 9.35 32.48
N PRO A 69 -25.07 8.49 33.18
CA PRO A 69 -25.52 7.81 34.39
C PRO A 69 -26.08 8.76 35.46
N LEU A 70 -25.47 9.93 35.64
CA LEU A 70 -25.93 10.92 36.61
C LEU A 70 -27.30 11.51 36.24
N LEU A 71 -27.50 11.87 34.97
CA LEU A 71 -28.81 12.36 34.50
C LEU A 71 -29.90 11.30 34.61
N GLU A 72 -29.56 10.03 34.38
CA GLU A 72 -30.48 8.91 34.58
C GLU A 72 -30.85 8.69 36.05
N ALA A 73 -29.86 8.76 36.95
CA ALA A 73 -30.12 8.71 38.39
C ALA A 73 -31.01 9.89 38.87
N MET A 74 -31.00 11.00 38.13
CA MET A 74 -31.81 12.19 38.42
C MET A 74 -33.19 12.15 37.75
N TRP A 75 -33.55 11.13 36.97
CA TRP A 75 -34.75 11.14 36.13
C TRP A 75 -36.04 11.48 36.89
N GLY A 76 -36.23 10.89 38.08
CA GLY A 76 -37.38 11.17 38.95
C GLY A 76 -37.38 12.55 39.62
N ARG A 77 -36.29 13.31 39.49
CA ARG A 77 -36.11 14.66 40.03
C ARG A 77 -36.08 15.74 38.95
N ILE A 78 -36.08 15.37 37.67
CA ILE A 78 -36.16 16.33 36.56
C ILE A 78 -37.61 16.85 36.47
N PRO A 79 -37.83 18.17 36.48
CA PRO A 79 -39.17 18.73 36.29
C PRO A 79 -39.81 18.24 34.98
N VAL A 80 -41.10 17.89 35.01
CA VAL A 80 -41.81 17.29 33.86
C VAL A 80 -41.65 18.13 32.59
N HIS A 81 -41.73 19.46 32.70
CA HIS A 81 -41.57 20.40 31.57
C HIS A 81 -40.14 20.46 30.97
N LEU A 82 -39.16 19.78 31.56
CA LEU A 82 -37.80 19.63 31.04
C LEU A 82 -37.52 18.23 30.51
N MET A 83 -38.47 17.29 30.61
CA MET A 83 -38.23 15.88 30.27
C MET A 83 -37.88 15.68 28.80
N ALA A 84 -38.52 16.43 27.89
CA ALA A 84 -38.17 16.39 26.47
C ALA A 84 -36.72 16.87 26.21
N ALA A 85 -36.28 17.90 26.93
CA ALA A 85 -34.91 18.40 26.86
C ALA A 85 -33.92 17.42 27.53
N ALA A 86 -34.30 16.80 28.65
CA ALA A 86 -33.47 15.81 29.35
C ALA A 86 -33.21 14.56 28.51
N ARG A 87 -34.23 14.03 27.82
CA ARG A 87 -34.05 12.94 26.83
C ARG A 87 -33.10 13.34 25.71
N ALA A 88 -33.20 14.57 25.22
CA ALA A 88 -32.32 15.07 24.17
C ALA A 88 -30.87 15.27 24.65
N VAL A 89 -30.67 15.79 25.87
CA VAL A 89 -29.35 15.95 26.50
C VAL A 89 -28.72 14.58 26.77
N LEU A 90 -29.49 13.63 27.30
CA LEU A 90 -29.04 12.26 27.53
C LEU A 90 -28.60 11.58 26.22
N ALA A 91 -29.40 11.72 25.16
CA ALA A 91 -29.05 11.20 23.84
C ALA A 91 -27.78 11.86 23.27
N ALA A 92 -27.60 13.17 23.49
CA ALA A 92 -26.40 13.88 23.07
C ALA A 92 -25.15 13.45 23.87
N TRP A 93 -25.26 13.28 25.18
CA TRP A 93 -24.17 12.82 26.04
C TRP A 93 -23.80 11.35 25.85
N ARG A 94 -24.74 10.54 25.37
CA ARG A 94 -24.49 9.17 24.93
C ARG A 94 -23.90 9.08 23.53
N THR A 95 -23.79 10.20 22.80
CA THR A 95 -23.16 10.19 21.48
C THR A 95 -21.65 10.15 21.66
N GLU A 96 -21.04 9.00 21.43
CA GLU A 96 -19.59 8.85 21.46
C GLU A 96 -18.96 9.52 20.22
N GLN A 97 -17.81 10.15 20.40
CA GLN A 97 -17.00 10.61 19.28
C GLN A 97 -16.26 9.40 18.68
N PRO A 98 -16.09 9.35 17.36
CA PRO A 98 -15.31 8.30 16.73
C PRO A 98 -13.85 8.35 17.14
N ILE A 99 -13.20 7.19 17.12
CA ILE A 99 -11.76 7.06 17.39
C ILE A 99 -10.93 7.78 16.31
N VAL A 100 -11.47 7.91 15.09
CA VAL A 100 -10.80 8.62 13.98
C VAL A 100 -11.29 10.07 13.92
N MET A 101 -10.41 11.01 14.25
CA MET A 101 -10.70 12.44 14.51
C MET A 101 -11.22 13.25 13.30
N ASN A 102 -11.15 12.72 12.07
CA ASN A 102 -11.39 13.49 10.83
C ASN A 102 -12.65 13.09 10.05
N GLU A 103 -13.49 12.22 10.59
CA GLU A 103 -14.71 11.78 9.89
C GLU A 103 -15.96 12.49 10.41
N GLN A 104 -16.74 13.08 9.50
CA GLN A 104 -17.99 13.73 9.91
C GLN A 104 -19.04 12.68 10.28
N PRO A 105 -19.69 12.80 11.45
CA PRO A 105 -20.75 11.89 11.86
C PRO A 105 -21.98 12.09 10.97
N LEU A 106 -22.62 10.99 10.56
CA LEU A 106 -23.78 11.04 9.67
C LEU A 106 -25.07 11.31 10.47
N PRO A 107 -25.72 12.49 10.35
CA PRO A 107 -26.90 12.82 11.15
C PRO A 107 -28.17 12.07 10.67
N SER A 108 -28.23 11.70 9.40
CA SER A 108 -29.27 10.88 8.82
C SER A 108 -28.81 10.37 7.46
N TYR A 109 -29.43 9.31 6.97
CA TYR A 109 -29.15 8.77 5.65
C TYR A 109 -30.42 8.71 4.81
N ARG A 110 -30.29 9.05 3.53
CA ARG A 110 -31.33 8.81 2.52
C ARG A 110 -30.67 8.34 1.23
N GLY A 111 -30.98 7.13 0.79
CA GLY A 111 -30.41 6.55 -0.43
C GLY A 111 -30.73 5.07 -0.60
N SER A 112 -30.30 4.47 -1.71
CA SER A 112 -30.54 3.06 -2.05
C SER A 112 -29.45 2.10 -1.59
N GLY A 113 -28.36 2.59 -1.02
CA GLY A 113 -27.27 1.73 -0.57
C GLY A 113 -26.02 2.50 -0.20
N THR A 114 -25.33 2.02 0.82
CA THR A 114 -24.10 2.62 1.35
C THR A 114 -23.40 1.67 2.31
N MET A 115 -22.15 2.03 2.65
CA MET A 115 -21.36 1.35 3.67
C MET A 115 -21.17 2.28 4.86
N PHE A 116 -21.57 1.81 6.04
CA PHE A 116 -21.34 2.47 7.31
C PHE A 116 -20.19 1.82 8.05
N ARG A 117 -19.38 2.64 8.73
CA ARG A 117 -18.37 2.21 9.68
C ARG A 117 -18.70 2.69 11.08
N TYR A 118 -18.59 1.82 12.06
CA TYR A 118 -18.86 2.06 13.47
C TYR A 118 -17.62 1.84 14.31
N SER A 119 -17.28 2.83 15.13
CA SER A 119 -16.21 2.77 16.11
C SER A 119 -16.57 3.68 17.28
N GLY A 120 -16.23 3.29 18.51
CA GLY A 120 -16.51 4.05 19.72
C GLY A 120 -15.58 3.67 20.87
N SER A 121 -15.87 4.10 22.09
CA SER A 121 -15.06 3.74 23.27
C SER A 121 -14.96 2.22 23.47
N TRP A 122 -16.06 1.52 23.14
CA TRP A 122 -16.19 0.06 23.17
C TRP A 122 -15.34 -0.68 22.13
N SER A 123 -14.71 0.02 21.19
CA SER A 123 -13.83 -0.58 20.19
C SER A 123 -12.52 -1.10 20.77
N LYS A 124 -12.06 -0.57 21.90
CA LYS A 124 -10.80 -1.00 22.53
C LYS A 124 -11.03 -2.30 23.28
N ILE A 125 -10.30 -3.35 22.91
CA ILE A 125 -10.40 -4.68 23.51
C ILE A 125 -9.20 -4.86 24.45
N PRO A 126 -9.42 -4.93 25.77
CA PRO A 126 -8.35 -5.17 26.73
C PRO A 126 -7.91 -6.64 26.68
N ASP A 127 -6.94 -6.95 25.82
CA ASP A 127 -6.37 -8.30 25.69
C ASP A 127 -4.84 -8.23 25.74
N VAL A 128 -4.26 -8.69 26.86
CA VAL A 128 -2.82 -8.61 27.14
C VAL A 128 -1.99 -9.36 26.10
N ARG A 129 -2.49 -10.52 25.64
CA ARG A 129 -1.76 -11.35 24.68
C ARG A 129 -1.78 -10.71 23.30
N ALA A 130 -2.92 -10.18 22.88
CA ALA A 130 -3.05 -9.45 21.63
C ALA A 130 -2.18 -8.17 21.63
N SER A 131 -2.15 -7.43 22.75
CA SER A 131 -1.27 -6.27 22.94
C SER A 131 0.22 -6.61 22.83
N ALA A 132 0.66 -7.72 23.43
CA ALA A 132 2.05 -8.18 23.30
C ALA A 132 2.41 -8.49 21.84
N MET A 133 1.50 -9.13 21.09
CA MET A 133 1.71 -9.42 19.67
C MET A 133 1.78 -8.14 18.82
N LEU A 134 0.97 -7.12 19.13
CA LEU A 134 1.04 -5.82 18.45
C LEU A 134 2.40 -5.12 18.64
N ALA A 135 3.07 -5.32 19.79
CA ALA A 135 4.38 -4.76 20.06
C ALA A 135 5.49 -5.37 19.18
N GLU A 136 5.27 -6.54 18.59
CA GLU A 136 6.17 -7.15 17.60
C GLU A 136 5.96 -6.59 16.18
N GLY A 137 4.96 -5.71 15.99
CA GLY A 137 4.69 -5.00 14.75
C GLY A 137 3.75 -5.71 13.77
N ASP A 138 3.70 -5.18 12.55
CA ASP A 138 2.71 -5.53 11.52
C ASP A 138 2.67 -7.02 11.15
N ALA A 139 3.80 -7.72 11.29
CA ALA A 139 3.93 -9.15 11.00
C ALA A 139 2.97 -10.03 11.82
N ARG A 140 2.52 -9.56 13.00
CA ARG A 140 1.63 -10.31 13.89
C ARG A 140 0.15 -9.96 13.74
N ILE A 141 -0.24 -9.03 12.85
CA ILE A 141 -1.64 -8.60 12.71
C ILE A 141 -2.58 -9.78 12.47
N ALA A 142 -2.21 -10.70 11.58
CA ALA A 142 -3.03 -11.88 11.28
C ALA A 142 -3.22 -12.78 12.52
N ASP A 143 -2.23 -12.87 13.40
CA ASP A 143 -2.32 -13.64 14.64
C ASP A 143 -3.21 -12.95 15.66
N VAL A 144 -3.11 -11.62 15.77
CA VAL A 144 -4.00 -10.80 16.60
C VAL A 144 -5.44 -10.98 16.17
N CYS A 145 -5.74 -10.91 14.87
CA CYS A 145 -7.08 -11.14 14.35
C CYS A 145 -7.61 -12.54 14.70
N ARG A 146 -6.79 -13.59 14.55
CA ARG A 146 -7.16 -14.97 14.94
C ARG A 146 -7.44 -15.08 16.44
N LEU A 147 -6.64 -14.46 17.29
CA LEU A 147 -6.86 -14.44 18.72
C LEU A 147 -8.18 -13.73 19.09
N LEU A 148 -8.47 -12.60 18.43
CA LEU A 148 -9.69 -11.82 18.67
C LEU A 148 -10.96 -12.51 18.16
N GLN A 149 -10.87 -13.42 17.19
CA GLN A 149 -12.02 -14.21 16.72
C GLN A 149 -12.61 -15.07 17.84
N ASP A 150 -11.76 -15.58 18.73
CA ASP A 150 -12.16 -16.44 19.85
C ASP A 150 -12.36 -15.64 21.16
N ASN A 151 -12.12 -14.33 21.14
CA ASN A 151 -12.26 -13.48 22.32
C ASN A 151 -13.76 -13.27 22.66
N ALA A 152 -14.14 -13.55 23.91
CA ALA A 152 -15.53 -13.53 24.36
C ALA A 152 -16.19 -12.14 24.26
N ASP A 153 -15.44 -11.07 24.52
CA ASP A 153 -15.94 -9.70 24.45
C ASP A 153 -16.18 -9.28 23.00
N VAL A 154 -15.26 -9.64 22.11
CA VAL A 154 -15.41 -9.42 20.66
C VAL A 154 -16.62 -10.19 20.12
N ALA A 155 -16.76 -11.46 20.50
CA ALA A 155 -17.90 -12.29 20.09
C ALA A 155 -19.24 -11.75 20.64
N ALA A 156 -19.27 -11.21 21.86
CA ALA A 156 -20.45 -10.56 22.42
C ALA A 156 -20.80 -9.27 21.66
N LEU A 157 -19.83 -8.40 21.41
CA LEU A 157 -20.01 -7.17 20.63
C LEU A 157 -20.48 -7.47 19.21
N TRP A 158 -19.92 -8.51 18.58
CA TRP A 158 -20.32 -8.94 17.24
C TRP A 158 -21.77 -9.39 17.19
N ARG A 159 -22.22 -10.22 18.14
CA ARG A 159 -23.63 -10.64 18.23
C ARG A 159 -24.56 -9.47 18.46
N ASP A 160 -24.17 -8.50 19.27
CA ASP A 160 -24.94 -7.26 19.47
C ASP A 160 -25.07 -6.46 18.18
N PHE A 161 -23.97 -6.33 17.42
CA PHE A 161 -23.96 -5.62 16.16
C PHE A 161 -24.82 -6.32 15.09
N GLN A 162 -24.77 -7.65 15.03
CA GLN A 162 -25.64 -8.43 14.16
C GLN A 162 -27.13 -8.21 14.46
N ARG A 163 -27.52 -8.22 15.76
CA ARG A 163 -28.90 -7.95 16.19
C ARG A 163 -29.33 -6.53 15.81
N PHE A 164 -28.47 -5.55 16.05
CA PHE A 164 -28.71 -4.16 15.65
C PHE A 164 -28.93 -4.04 14.13
N ALA A 165 -28.06 -4.64 13.33
CA ALA A 165 -28.14 -4.56 11.88
C ALA A 165 -29.38 -5.27 11.32
N GLU A 166 -29.80 -6.39 11.91
CA GLU A 166 -31.00 -7.11 11.50
C GLU A 166 -32.28 -6.32 11.84
N GLN A 167 -32.35 -5.69 13.02
CA GLN A 167 -33.44 -4.77 13.37
C GLN A 167 -33.52 -3.59 12.40
N LEU A 168 -32.36 -3.04 12.03
CA LEU A 168 -32.27 -1.97 11.04
C LEU A 168 -32.79 -2.45 9.68
N ARG A 169 -32.33 -3.61 9.21
CA ARG A 169 -32.78 -4.22 7.93
C ARG A 169 -34.30 -4.43 7.90
N GLN A 170 -34.88 -4.99 8.96
CA GLN A 170 -36.32 -5.27 9.07
C GLN A 170 -37.16 -3.99 9.04
N SER A 171 -36.73 -2.94 9.74
CA SER A 171 -37.43 -1.65 9.78
C SER A 171 -37.23 -0.81 8.50
N SER A 172 -36.19 -1.09 7.71
CA SER A 172 -35.73 -0.22 6.62
C SER A 172 -35.86 -0.80 5.21
N LYS A 173 -36.37 -2.04 5.07
CA LYS A 173 -36.49 -2.77 3.77
C LYS A 173 -35.17 -2.84 2.99
N MET A 174 -34.08 -3.16 3.68
CA MET A 174 -32.79 -3.42 3.04
C MET A 174 -32.81 -4.81 2.37
N ASP A 175 -32.47 -4.88 1.07
CA ASP A 175 -32.53 -6.15 0.32
C ASP A 175 -31.31 -7.02 0.62
N ARG A 176 -30.11 -6.45 0.50
CA ARG A 176 -28.84 -7.12 0.77
C ARG A 176 -28.11 -6.44 1.90
N LEU A 177 -27.46 -7.25 2.73
CA LEU A 177 -26.72 -6.82 3.90
C LEU A 177 -25.42 -7.62 4.01
N THR A 178 -24.31 -6.93 4.24
CA THR A 178 -23.03 -7.53 4.60
C THR A 178 -22.47 -6.79 5.80
N LEU A 179 -22.05 -7.53 6.81
CA LEU A 179 -21.46 -7.02 8.02
C LEU A 179 -20.03 -7.53 8.13
N ALA A 180 -19.12 -6.72 8.64
CA ALA A 180 -17.78 -7.17 8.99
C ALA A 180 -17.32 -6.58 10.33
N CYS A 181 -16.53 -7.35 11.06
CA CYS A 181 -15.72 -6.92 12.20
C CYS A 181 -14.27 -6.95 11.76
N GLU A 182 -13.59 -5.82 11.91
CA GLU A 182 -12.21 -5.65 11.46
C GLU A 182 -11.36 -5.00 12.55
N LEU A 183 -10.10 -5.42 12.64
CA LEU A 183 -9.09 -4.73 13.43
C LEU A 183 -8.77 -3.39 12.77
N HIS A 184 -8.80 -2.32 13.56
CA HIS A 184 -8.28 -1.01 13.17
C HIS A 184 -6.75 -1.04 13.28
N THR A 185 -6.08 -1.59 12.28
CA THR A 185 -4.63 -1.88 12.30
C THR A 185 -3.78 -0.69 12.73
N ALA A 186 -3.94 0.47 12.09
CA ALA A 186 -3.16 1.67 12.40
C ALA A 186 -3.31 2.12 13.87
N VAL A 187 -4.54 2.23 14.38
CA VAL A 187 -4.79 2.60 15.78
C VAL A 187 -4.29 1.53 16.74
N SER A 188 -4.41 0.26 16.38
CA SER A 188 -4.00 -0.85 17.25
C SER A 188 -2.48 -0.89 17.41
N LEU A 189 -1.74 -0.66 16.33
CA LEU A 189 -0.27 -0.57 16.35
C LEU A 189 0.21 0.68 17.08
N ASP A 190 -0.42 1.83 16.84
CA ASP A 190 -0.07 3.09 17.49
C ASP A 190 -0.29 3.07 19.01
N THR A 191 -1.41 2.48 19.45
CA THR A 191 -1.79 2.44 20.87
C THR A 191 -1.35 1.16 21.59
N LEU A 192 -0.76 0.20 20.86
CA LEU A 192 -0.45 -1.16 21.32
C LEU A 192 -1.63 -1.85 22.02
N THR A 193 -2.85 -1.46 21.66
CA THR A 193 -4.10 -1.96 22.23
C THR A 193 -5.01 -2.35 21.08
N PRO A 194 -5.51 -3.60 21.01
CA PRO A 194 -6.40 -4.00 19.94
C PRO A 194 -7.64 -3.10 19.91
N SER A 195 -7.90 -2.50 18.74
CA SER A 195 -9.05 -1.65 18.51
C SER A 195 -9.82 -2.20 17.33
N ILE A 196 -11.09 -2.57 17.52
CA ILE A 196 -11.95 -3.12 16.46
C ILE A 196 -12.94 -2.07 15.95
N HIS A 197 -13.41 -2.25 14.73
CA HIS A 197 -14.50 -1.47 14.17
C HIS A 197 -15.43 -2.37 13.35
N PHE A 198 -16.69 -1.95 13.24
CA PHE A 198 -17.67 -2.68 12.46
C PHE A 198 -17.99 -1.97 11.16
N HIS A 199 -18.26 -2.74 10.11
CA HIS A 199 -18.81 -2.25 8.86
C HIS A 199 -20.19 -2.84 8.62
N LEU A 200 -21.09 -2.04 8.04
CA LEU A 200 -22.40 -2.44 7.56
C LEU A 200 -22.57 -1.91 6.14
N MET A 201 -22.50 -2.80 5.16
CA MET A 201 -22.83 -2.51 3.76
C MET A 201 -24.23 -3.00 3.45
N PHE A 202 -25.06 -2.15 2.85
CA PHE A 202 -26.37 -2.56 2.34
C PHE A 202 -26.69 -1.92 0.99
N ASP A 203 -27.60 -2.56 0.26
CA ASP A 203 -28.36 -1.92 -0.79
C ASP A 203 -29.80 -2.42 -0.86
N SER A 204 -30.65 -1.61 -1.49
CA SER A 204 -32.08 -1.82 -1.67
C SER A 204 -32.51 -1.30 -3.03
N ARG A 205 -33.52 -1.94 -3.62
CA ARG A 205 -34.22 -1.45 -4.82
C ARG A 205 -34.99 -0.16 -4.54
N GLN A 206 -35.32 0.12 -3.28
CA GLN A 206 -36.05 1.30 -2.86
C GLN A 206 -35.12 2.28 -2.13
N THR A 207 -35.56 3.54 -2.05
CA THR A 207 -34.85 4.53 -1.23
C THR A 207 -35.11 4.25 0.24
N VAL A 208 -34.03 4.01 0.99
CA VAL A 208 -34.03 3.83 2.43
C VAL A 208 -33.79 5.16 3.11
N THR A 209 -34.54 5.46 4.17
CA THR A 209 -34.36 6.66 5.00
C THR A 209 -34.11 6.23 6.44
N LEU A 210 -32.92 6.59 6.97
CA LEU A 210 -32.48 6.23 8.31
C LEU A 210 -32.26 7.51 9.14
N PRO A 211 -33.12 7.81 10.13
CA PRO A 211 -32.89 8.94 11.02
C PRO A 211 -31.76 8.63 12.03
N LYS A 212 -31.08 9.67 12.55
CA LYS A 212 -29.97 9.53 13.53
C LYS A 212 -30.18 8.45 14.59
N PRO A 213 -31.34 8.40 15.30
CA PRO A 213 -31.53 7.47 16.40
C PRO A 213 -31.48 6.00 15.96
N SER A 214 -31.93 5.69 14.74
CA SER A 214 -31.86 4.34 14.18
C SER A 214 -30.45 3.91 13.80
N LEU A 215 -29.56 4.88 13.58
CA LEU A 215 -28.18 4.63 13.19
C LEU A 215 -27.25 4.46 14.40
N LEU A 216 -27.70 4.71 15.63
CA LEU A 216 -26.82 4.64 16.81
C LEU A 216 -26.57 3.20 17.21
N PHE A 217 -25.31 2.78 17.18
CA PHE A 217 -24.87 1.52 17.76
C PHE A 217 -24.01 1.79 19.00
N ARG A 218 -24.48 1.36 20.18
CA ARG A 218 -23.82 1.62 21.48
C ARG A 218 -23.40 3.09 21.66
N GLY A 219 -24.25 4.02 21.23
CA GLY A 219 -23.98 5.46 21.32
C GLY A 219 -23.08 6.02 20.22
N ALA A 220 -22.41 5.19 19.43
CA ALA A 220 -21.61 5.63 18.28
C ALA A 220 -22.50 5.92 17.06
N VAL A 221 -22.25 7.07 16.42
CA VAL A 221 -22.85 7.41 15.11
C VAL A 221 -21.93 6.85 14.02
N PRO A 222 -22.48 6.23 12.96
CA PRO A 222 -21.64 5.72 11.90
C PRO A 222 -21.04 6.83 11.05
N HIS A 223 -19.95 6.46 10.39
CA HIS A 223 -19.39 7.19 9.27
C HIS A 223 -19.77 6.51 7.97
N GLN A 224 -20.07 7.32 6.96
CA GLN A 224 -20.24 6.80 5.61
C GLN A 224 -18.87 6.57 5.00
N SER A 225 -18.53 5.31 4.69
CA SER A 225 -17.23 4.98 4.10
C SER A 225 -17.09 5.56 2.70
N VAL A 226 -15.92 6.13 2.43
CA VAL A 226 -15.53 6.72 1.15
C VAL A 226 -15.35 5.67 0.05
N GLU A 227 -15.24 4.40 0.46
CA GLU A 227 -14.95 3.25 -0.40
C GLU A 227 -16.14 2.84 -1.28
N CYS A 228 -17.35 3.34 -0.97
CA CYS A 228 -18.53 3.23 -1.82
C CYS A 228 -18.96 4.63 -2.29
N LYS A 229 -18.36 5.12 -3.38
CA LYS A 229 -18.76 6.39 -4.01
C LYS A 229 -20.25 6.37 -4.37
N GLN A 230 -20.94 7.50 -4.20
CA GLN A 230 -22.29 7.71 -4.73
C GLN A 230 -22.23 7.67 -6.27
N ALA A 231 -22.32 6.50 -6.86
CA ALA A 231 -22.56 6.35 -8.29
C ALA A 231 -24.03 6.69 -8.61
N ARG A 232 -24.34 6.95 -9.89
CA ARG A 232 -25.72 7.19 -10.36
C ARG A 232 -26.07 6.20 -11.46
N GLY A 233 -27.35 5.83 -11.56
CA GLY A 233 -27.87 4.97 -12.62
C GLY A 233 -27.26 3.56 -12.60
N LYS A 234 -26.93 3.01 -13.78
CA LYS A 234 -26.42 1.62 -13.93
C LYS A 234 -25.11 1.38 -13.15
N ALA A 235 -24.33 2.44 -12.87
CA ALA A 235 -23.09 2.33 -12.11
C ALA A 235 -23.29 2.12 -10.59
N CYS A 236 -24.48 2.41 -10.03
CA CYS A 236 -24.80 2.16 -8.62
C CYS A 236 -24.59 0.71 -8.23
N ARG A 237 -25.11 -0.22 -9.04
CA ARG A 237 -25.09 -1.64 -8.68
C ARG A 237 -23.67 -2.17 -8.58
N LYS A 238 -22.81 -1.80 -9.53
CA LYS A 238 -21.38 -2.14 -9.51
C LYS A 238 -20.68 -1.60 -8.26
N ALA A 239 -20.98 -0.36 -7.87
CA ALA A 239 -20.41 0.23 -6.65
C ALA A 239 -20.88 -0.50 -5.38
N TYR A 240 -22.15 -0.91 -5.31
CA TYR A 240 -22.66 -1.68 -4.19
C TYR A 240 -22.07 -3.09 -4.14
N ASP A 241 -21.98 -3.77 -5.27
CA ASP A 241 -21.33 -5.09 -5.37
C ASP A 241 -19.86 -5.01 -4.93
N GLN A 242 -19.15 -3.94 -5.30
CA GLN A 242 -17.80 -3.67 -4.83
C GLN A 242 -17.74 -3.47 -3.31
N GLY A 243 -18.68 -2.71 -2.71
CA GLY A 243 -18.77 -2.53 -1.26
C GLY A 243 -19.07 -3.83 -0.52
N HIS A 244 -19.99 -4.66 -1.05
CA HIS A 244 -20.28 -5.98 -0.50
C HIS A 244 -19.07 -6.90 -0.59
N TYR A 245 -18.34 -6.89 -1.70
CA TYR A 245 -17.11 -7.66 -1.89
C TYR A 245 -15.99 -7.19 -0.95
N TYR A 246 -15.83 -5.87 -0.77
CA TYR A 246 -14.82 -5.27 0.10
C TYR A 246 -14.87 -5.79 1.54
N LEU A 247 -16.07 -6.11 2.04
CA LEU A 247 -16.25 -6.67 3.39
C LEU A 247 -16.11 -8.20 3.44
N GLN A 248 -16.20 -8.89 2.31
CA GLN A 248 -16.15 -10.36 2.22
C GLN A 248 -14.76 -10.91 1.94
N VAL A 249 -13.91 -10.13 1.28
CA VAL A 249 -12.53 -10.52 0.98
C VAL A 249 -11.74 -10.67 2.29
N PRO A 250 -10.92 -11.72 2.46
CA PRO A 250 -10.19 -11.96 3.69
C PRO A 250 -9.00 -10.98 3.80
N LYS A 251 -9.27 -9.79 4.32
CA LYS A 251 -8.27 -8.74 4.56
C LYS A 251 -7.39 -9.11 5.74
N THR A 252 -6.19 -8.55 5.79
CA THR A 252 -5.25 -8.74 6.90
C THR A 252 -5.88 -8.44 8.27
N GLY A 253 -6.77 -7.44 8.32
CA GLY A 253 -7.51 -7.03 9.53
C GLY A 253 -8.86 -7.73 9.75
N SER A 254 -9.25 -8.75 8.97
CA SER A 254 -10.58 -9.36 9.08
C SER A 254 -10.71 -10.26 10.32
N ILE A 255 -11.79 -10.09 11.09
CA ILE A 255 -12.10 -10.89 12.28
C ILE A 255 -13.37 -11.72 12.02
N HIS A 256 -14.52 -11.07 11.85
CA HIS A 256 -15.79 -11.74 11.54
C HIS A 256 -16.45 -11.13 10.31
N MET A 257 -17.25 -11.93 9.60
CA MET A 257 -18.04 -11.45 8.48
C MET A 257 -19.34 -12.27 8.38
N THR A 258 -20.44 -11.60 8.05
CA THR A 258 -21.67 -12.28 7.63
C THR A 258 -22.31 -11.53 6.46
N THR A 259 -23.00 -12.25 5.58
CA THR A 259 -23.57 -11.66 4.37
C THR A 259 -24.83 -12.38 3.93
N THR A 260 -25.79 -11.62 3.39
CA THR A 260 -26.94 -12.15 2.64
C THR A 260 -26.69 -12.13 1.12
N ALA A 261 -25.51 -11.70 0.68
CA ALA A 261 -25.14 -11.51 -0.72
C ALA A 261 -23.70 -11.99 -0.95
N ALA A 262 -23.53 -13.30 -1.11
CA ALA A 262 -22.22 -13.92 -1.25
C ALA A 262 -21.57 -13.52 -2.59
N ALA A 263 -20.33 -13.01 -2.52
CA ALA A 263 -19.52 -12.71 -3.69
C ALA A 263 -19.29 -13.98 -4.53
N PHE A 264 -19.12 -13.81 -5.85
CA PHE A 264 -18.99 -14.87 -6.87
C PHE A 264 -20.23 -15.75 -7.09
N THR A 265 -21.20 -15.73 -6.17
CA THR A 265 -22.47 -16.45 -6.31
C THR A 265 -23.61 -15.49 -6.65
N THR A 266 -23.80 -14.45 -5.83
CA THR A 266 -24.88 -13.46 -6.00
C THR A 266 -24.53 -12.39 -7.04
N PHE A 267 -23.23 -12.09 -7.22
CA PHE A 267 -22.74 -11.12 -8.19
C PHE A 267 -21.30 -11.44 -8.62
N PRO A 268 -20.90 -11.06 -9.85
CA PRO A 268 -19.53 -11.25 -10.32
C PRO A 268 -18.57 -10.23 -9.69
N VAL A 269 -17.35 -10.68 -9.39
CA VAL A 269 -16.26 -9.84 -8.87
C VAL A 269 -15.37 -9.40 -10.03
N ALA A 270 -15.10 -8.10 -10.12
CA ALA A 270 -14.17 -7.57 -11.10
C ALA A 270 -12.72 -7.70 -10.59
N PRO A 271 -11.77 -8.20 -11.41
CA PRO A 271 -10.36 -8.32 -11.01
C PRO A 271 -9.74 -7.01 -10.50
N ASP A 272 -10.13 -5.85 -11.07
CA ASP A 272 -9.64 -4.55 -10.62
C ASP A 272 -9.94 -4.26 -9.14
N TRP A 273 -11.01 -4.85 -8.58
CA TRP A 273 -11.31 -4.72 -7.15
C TRP A 273 -10.27 -5.45 -6.30
N ILE A 274 -9.76 -6.60 -6.76
CA ILE A 274 -8.68 -7.34 -6.12
C ILE A 274 -7.38 -6.55 -6.24
N THR A 275 -7.06 -6.05 -7.44
CA THR A 275 -5.86 -5.23 -7.68
C THR A 275 -5.80 -4.03 -6.74
N ASN A 276 -6.91 -3.30 -6.59
CA ASN A 276 -6.97 -2.12 -5.72
C ASN A 276 -6.73 -2.47 -4.24
N LEU A 277 -7.24 -3.63 -3.79
CA LEU A 277 -7.03 -4.10 -2.42
C LEU A 277 -5.59 -4.53 -2.18
N TRP A 278 -4.99 -5.23 -3.15
CA TRP A 278 -3.60 -5.66 -3.07
C TRP A 278 -2.65 -4.46 -3.12
N GLN A 279 -2.88 -3.51 -4.03
CA GLN A 279 -2.11 -2.26 -4.13
C GLN A 279 -2.19 -1.42 -2.83
N ALA A 280 -3.34 -1.43 -2.15
CA ALA A 280 -3.52 -0.76 -0.87
C ALA A 280 -3.03 -1.59 0.33
N CYS A 281 -2.35 -2.72 0.09
CA CYS A 281 -1.85 -3.65 1.11
C CYS A 281 -2.93 -4.17 2.09
N LYS A 282 -4.20 -4.20 1.66
CA LYS A 282 -5.32 -4.68 2.49
C LYS A 282 -5.45 -6.21 2.48
N ILE A 283 -4.92 -6.85 1.44
CA ILE A 283 -4.88 -8.30 1.28
C ILE A 283 -3.45 -8.74 0.95
N THR A 284 -3.11 -9.97 1.32
CA THR A 284 -1.81 -10.56 0.99
C THR A 284 -1.76 -11.00 -0.48
N GLU A 285 -0.55 -11.27 -0.98
CA GLU A 285 -0.35 -11.83 -2.32
C GLU A 285 -1.09 -13.17 -2.49
N GLN A 286 -1.00 -14.07 -1.51
CA GLN A 286 -1.71 -15.35 -1.53
C GLN A 286 -3.23 -15.19 -1.62
N VAL A 287 -3.81 -14.24 -0.88
CA VAL A 287 -5.24 -13.95 -0.95
C VAL A 287 -5.60 -13.40 -2.33
N ALA A 288 -4.82 -12.47 -2.86
CA ALA A 288 -5.06 -11.91 -4.19
C ALA A 288 -5.06 -13.00 -5.28
N GLU A 289 -4.08 -13.92 -5.26
CA GLU A 289 -4.00 -15.06 -6.17
C GLU A 289 -5.27 -15.93 -6.12
N GLN A 290 -5.70 -16.32 -4.92
CA GLN A 290 -6.92 -17.11 -4.72
C GLN A 290 -8.16 -16.39 -5.25
N GLU A 291 -8.30 -15.09 -5.00
CA GLU A 291 -9.44 -14.32 -5.48
C GLU A 291 -9.42 -14.14 -7.01
N TYR A 292 -8.25 -13.98 -7.64
CA TYR A 292 -8.14 -13.94 -9.11
C TYR A 292 -8.57 -15.27 -9.74
N LEU A 293 -8.19 -16.41 -9.14
CA LEU A 293 -8.62 -17.73 -9.58
C LEU A 293 -10.15 -17.86 -9.53
N ARG A 294 -10.78 -17.35 -8.47
CA ARG A 294 -12.25 -17.33 -8.34
C ARG A 294 -12.94 -16.42 -9.35
N CYS A 295 -12.30 -15.32 -9.78
CA CYS A 295 -12.82 -14.44 -10.82
C CYS A 295 -12.91 -15.11 -12.21
N LYS A 296 -12.08 -16.12 -12.50
CA LYS A 296 -12.02 -16.84 -13.79
C LYS A 296 -11.74 -15.97 -15.03
N LYS A 297 -11.52 -14.66 -14.87
CA LYS A 297 -11.33 -13.68 -15.97
C LYS A 297 -9.87 -13.24 -16.04
N HIS A 298 -9.23 -13.44 -17.20
CA HIS A 298 -7.82 -13.08 -17.47
C HIS A 298 -6.83 -13.54 -16.39
N VAL A 299 -7.11 -14.67 -15.74
CA VAL A 299 -6.36 -15.17 -14.57
C VAL A 299 -4.85 -15.19 -14.84
N LYS A 300 -4.42 -15.77 -15.98
CA LYS A 300 -3.01 -15.86 -16.35
C LYS A 300 -2.31 -14.49 -16.33
N ALA A 301 -2.92 -13.48 -16.93
CA ALA A 301 -2.32 -12.15 -17.01
C ALA A 301 -2.12 -11.52 -15.61
N TYR A 302 -3.10 -11.66 -14.71
CA TYR A 302 -2.97 -11.13 -13.35
C TYR A 302 -1.91 -11.88 -12.53
N LEU A 303 -1.84 -13.22 -12.65
CA LEU A 303 -0.81 -14.01 -11.96
C LEU A 303 0.59 -13.74 -12.50
N ASP A 304 0.75 -13.60 -13.81
CA ASP A 304 2.04 -13.27 -14.42
C ASP A 304 2.50 -11.86 -13.98
N ASN A 305 1.59 -10.90 -13.86
CA ASN A 305 1.90 -9.57 -13.32
C ASN A 305 2.40 -9.62 -11.86
N MET A 306 1.77 -10.45 -11.01
CA MET A 306 2.21 -10.62 -9.61
C MET A 306 3.60 -11.24 -9.53
N LYS A 307 3.86 -12.29 -10.31
CA LYS A 307 5.20 -12.91 -10.40
C LYS A 307 6.26 -11.92 -10.89
N PHE A 308 5.94 -11.12 -11.89
CA PHE A 308 6.84 -10.08 -12.41
C PHE A 308 7.12 -9.01 -11.35
N HIS A 309 6.12 -8.59 -10.59
CA HIS A 309 6.32 -7.68 -9.47
C HIS A 309 7.25 -8.29 -8.40
N ALA A 310 7.03 -9.54 -8.00
CA ALA A 310 7.89 -10.25 -7.05
C ALA A 310 9.35 -10.34 -7.57
N GLN A 311 9.55 -10.63 -8.86
CA GLN A 311 10.86 -10.65 -9.49
C GLN A 311 11.52 -9.26 -9.49
N CYS A 312 10.76 -8.19 -9.75
CA CYS A 312 11.27 -6.82 -9.68
C CYS A 312 11.75 -6.47 -8.27
N VAL A 313 10.95 -6.80 -7.23
CA VAL A 313 11.32 -6.58 -5.83
C VAL A 313 12.60 -7.35 -5.46
N GLN A 314 12.68 -8.63 -5.82
CA GLN A 314 13.88 -9.44 -5.58
C GLN A 314 15.11 -8.87 -6.30
N THR A 315 14.95 -8.42 -7.54
CA THR A 315 16.03 -7.79 -8.33
C THR A 315 16.54 -6.53 -7.66
N GLN A 316 15.66 -5.71 -7.06
CA GLN A 316 16.06 -4.52 -6.30
C GLN A 316 16.87 -4.89 -5.04
N VAL A 317 16.44 -5.90 -4.30
CA VAL A 317 17.17 -6.40 -3.12
C VAL A 317 18.55 -6.91 -3.50
N VAL A 318 18.65 -7.72 -4.55
CA VAL A 318 19.94 -8.22 -5.07
C VAL A 318 20.82 -7.07 -5.55
N LYS A 319 20.25 -6.06 -6.23
CA LYS A 319 21.00 -4.87 -6.67
C LYS A 319 21.55 -4.08 -5.49
N ALA A 320 20.77 -3.87 -4.43
CA ALA A 320 21.21 -3.22 -3.21
C ALA A 320 22.34 -4.02 -2.53
N ARG A 321 22.19 -5.35 -2.45
CA ARG A 321 23.22 -6.23 -1.88
C ARG A 321 24.53 -6.17 -2.67
N LYS A 322 24.47 -6.27 -4.00
CA LYS A 322 25.64 -6.12 -4.87
C LYS A 322 26.37 -4.81 -4.66
N ALA A 323 25.64 -3.70 -4.45
CA ALA A 323 26.24 -2.41 -4.18
C ALA A 323 26.95 -2.38 -2.83
N GLN A 324 26.40 -3.01 -1.79
CA GLN A 324 27.05 -3.16 -0.48
C GLN A 324 28.32 -4.01 -0.58
N ASP A 325 28.23 -5.19 -1.21
CA ASP A 325 29.39 -6.07 -1.38
C ASP A 325 30.52 -5.36 -2.16
N LEU A 326 30.18 -4.56 -3.17
CA LEU A 326 31.17 -3.77 -3.91
C LEU A 326 31.85 -2.69 -3.05
N GLN A 327 31.13 -2.04 -2.13
CA GLN A 327 31.71 -1.08 -1.19
C GLN A 327 32.68 -1.77 -0.21
N GLU A 328 32.34 -2.96 0.27
CA GLU A 328 33.21 -3.75 1.15
C GLU A 328 34.48 -4.24 0.45
N LEU A 329 34.39 -4.56 -0.84
CA LEU A 329 35.54 -5.00 -1.64
C LEU A 329 36.43 -3.85 -2.12
N GLN A 330 35.92 -2.61 -2.16
CA GLN A 330 36.65 -1.45 -2.70
C GLN A 330 38.02 -1.21 -2.02
N PRO A 331 38.18 -1.28 -0.69
CA PRO A 331 39.48 -1.11 -0.04
C PRO A 331 40.47 -2.24 -0.33
N LEU A 332 39.99 -3.40 -0.74
CA LEU A 332 40.82 -4.57 -1.07
C LEU A 332 41.29 -4.56 -2.53
N MET A 333 40.80 -3.63 -3.35
CA MET A 333 41.18 -3.53 -4.75
C MET A 333 42.63 -3.02 -4.87
N LYS A 334 43.50 -3.88 -5.41
CA LYS A 334 44.87 -3.52 -5.78
C LYS A 334 44.87 -2.61 -7.00
N LYS A 335 45.82 -1.67 -7.06
CA LYS A 335 45.98 -0.74 -8.17
C LYS A 335 46.45 -1.48 -9.43
N ALA A 336 45.85 -1.14 -10.57
CA ALA A 336 46.23 -1.71 -11.86
C ALA A 336 47.64 -1.24 -12.25
N VAL A 337 48.46 -2.15 -12.80
CA VAL A 337 49.78 -1.80 -13.35
C VAL A 337 49.64 -0.92 -14.59
N VAL A 338 50.70 -0.25 -15.02
CA VAL A 338 50.73 0.47 -16.31
C VAL A 338 51.32 -0.44 -17.37
N ILE A 339 50.57 -0.68 -18.45
CA ILE A 339 51.08 -1.38 -19.64
C ILE A 339 51.38 -0.33 -20.72
N GLU A 340 52.66 -0.15 -21.06
CA GLU A 340 53.11 0.87 -22.01
C GLU A 340 52.42 0.78 -23.37
N GLN A 341 52.24 -0.43 -23.90
CA GLN A 341 51.56 -0.66 -25.17
C GLN A 341 50.10 -0.19 -25.15
N VAL A 342 49.40 -0.35 -24.02
CA VAL A 342 48.02 0.15 -23.86
C VAL A 342 47.99 1.69 -23.88
N GLN A 343 48.94 2.32 -23.18
CA GLN A 343 49.04 3.80 -23.11
C GLN A 343 49.44 4.43 -24.45
N ARG A 344 50.35 3.78 -25.18
CA ARG A 344 50.89 4.31 -26.43
C ARG A 344 49.99 4.01 -27.63
N ASP A 345 49.43 2.82 -27.70
CA ASP A 345 48.82 2.31 -28.93
C ASP A 345 47.28 2.23 -28.82
N PHE A 346 46.73 1.84 -27.66
CA PHE A 346 45.29 1.63 -27.51
C PHE A 346 44.51 2.89 -27.11
N LEU A 347 44.84 3.50 -25.98
CA LEU A 347 44.08 4.63 -25.41
C LEU A 347 44.06 5.88 -26.32
N PRO A 348 45.13 6.24 -27.04
CA PRO A 348 45.12 7.41 -27.91
C PRO A 348 44.14 7.33 -29.09
N GLN A 349 43.59 6.15 -29.40
CA GLN A 349 42.57 5.99 -30.45
C GLN A 349 41.24 6.68 -30.12
N PHE A 350 41.01 7.02 -28.85
CA PHE A 350 39.73 7.59 -28.36
C PHE A 350 39.79 9.10 -28.13
N THR A 351 40.93 9.74 -28.42
CA THR A 351 41.10 11.21 -28.34
C THR A 351 41.02 11.90 -29.70
N ARG A 352 40.96 11.13 -30.80
CA ARG A 352 40.88 11.65 -32.17
C ARG A 352 39.81 10.93 -33.01
N PRO A 353 39.23 11.60 -34.03
CA PRO A 353 38.33 10.95 -34.98
C PRO A 353 39.06 9.86 -35.79
N MET A 354 38.47 8.67 -35.87
CA MET A 354 39.00 7.54 -36.65
C MET A 354 37.84 6.71 -37.22
N PHE A 355 37.94 6.28 -38.48
CA PHE A 355 36.92 5.42 -39.11
C PHE A 355 36.93 3.99 -38.60
N ARG A 356 38.10 3.48 -38.18
CA ARG A 356 38.29 2.15 -37.60
C ARG A 356 39.23 2.26 -36.41
N ARG A 357 38.98 1.46 -35.38
CA ARG A 357 39.82 1.39 -34.18
C ARG A 357 40.20 -0.06 -33.91
N SER A 358 41.41 -0.24 -33.41
CA SER A 358 41.90 -1.53 -32.95
C SER A 358 41.33 -1.83 -31.58
N PHE A 359 40.87 -3.06 -31.38
CA PHE A 359 40.39 -3.54 -30.09
C PHE A 359 41.55 -4.11 -29.27
N LEU A 360 41.43 -4.10 -27.94
CA LEU A 360 42.46 -4.61 -27.04
C LEU A 360 42.18 -6.07 -26.70
N VAL A 361 43.19 -6.94 -26.79
CA VAL A 361 43.10 -8.33 -26.33
C VAL A 361 44.13 -8.55 -25.22
N LEU A 362 43.65 -8.95 -24.05
CA LEU A 362 44.47 -9.38 -22.92
C LEU A 362 44.39 -10.90 -22.83
N SER A 363 45.40 -11.58 -23.37
CA SER A 363 45.49 -13.03 -23.41
C SER A 363 46.45 -13.53 -22.33
N GLY A 364 46.06 -14.49 -21.52
CA GLY A 364 46.97 -15.13 -20.57
C GLY A 364 46.25 -16.01 -19.57
N PRO A 365 46.97 -16.75 -18.71
CA PRO A 365 46.36 -17.65 -17.72
C PRO A 365 45.31 -17.00 -16.81
N THR A 366 44.50 -17.83 -16.16
CA THR A 366 43.54 -17.38 -15.15
C THR A 366 44.25 -16.69 -13.97
N ARG A 367 43.52 -15.85 -13.22
CA ARG A 367 43.98 -15.15 -11.99
C ARG A 367 45.05 -14.07 -12.16
N LEU A 368 45.35 -13.62 -13.37
CA LEU A 368 46.24 -12.48 -13.60
C LEU A 368 45.57 -11.10 -13.47
N GLY A 369 44.28 -11.05 -13.11
CA GLY A 369 43.56 -9.77 -12.93
C GLY A 369 43.17 -9.05 -14.23
N LYS A 370 43.13 -9.77 -15.36
CA LYS A 370 42.85 -9.22 -16.70
C LYS A 370 41.55 -8.40 -16.76
N THR A 371 40.45 -8.96 -16.24
CA THR A 371 39.12 -8.33 -16.22
C THR A 371 39.12 -7.05 -15.40
N ILE A 372 39.77 -7.07 -14.22
CA ILE A 372 39.87 -5.89 -13.34
C ILE A 372 40.72 -4.80 -13.99
N PHE A 373 41.86 -5.17 -14.58
CA PHE A 373 42.71 -4.23 -15.32
C PHE A 373 41.95 -3.58 -16.48
N ALA A 374 41.28 -4.38 -17.33
CA ALA A 374 40.50 -3.87 -18.46
C ALA A 374 39.45 -2.83 -18.02
N ARG A 375 38.71 -3.15 -16.95
CA ARG A 375 37.71 -2.26 -16.36
C ARG A 375 38.31 -0.98 -15.76
N SER A 376 39.55 -1.01 -15.30
CA SER A 376 40.23 0.17 -14.74
C SER A 376 40.58 1.24 -15.77
N LEU A 377 40.69 0.88 -17.06
CA LEU A 377 41.11 1.80 -18.12
C LEU A 377 40.12 2.96 -18.35
N PHE A 378 38.82 2.68 -18.27
CA PHE A 378 37.74 3.66 -18.44
C PHE A 378 36.89 3.82 -17.16
N GLY A 379 37.14 3.00 -16.14
CA GLY A 379 36.39 3.01 -14.89
C GLY A 379 35.17 2.10 -14.90
N HIS A 380 34.80 1.60 -13.72
CA HIS A 380 33.73 0.61 -13.55
C HIS A 380 32.38 1.08 -14.07
N ARG A 381 32.04 2.36 -13.93
CA ARG A 381 30.75 2.90 -14.33
C ARG A 381 30.63 3.12 -15.83
N GLU A 382 31.74 3.42 -16.51
CA GLU A 382 31.78 3.73 -17.94
C GLU A 382 32.15 2.50 -18.78
N THR A 383 32.29 1.32 -18.17
CA THR A 383 32.62 0.06 -18.85
C THR A 383 31.48 -0.94 -18.68
N LEU A 384 30.89 -1.38 -19.78
CA LEU A 384 29.95 -2.51 -19.79
C LEU A 384 30.73 -3.83 -19.79
N GLU A 385 30.59 -4.63 -18.75
CA GLU A 385 31.20 -5.96 -18.64
C GLU A 385 30.21 -7.05 -19.08
N LEU A 386 30.64 -7.91 -20.01
CA LEU A 386 29.87 -9.02 -20.54
C LEU A 386 30.60 -10.33 -20.30
N ASN A 387 29.89 -11.37 -19.88
CA ASN A 387 30.41 -12.73 -19.90
C ASN A 387 30.19 -13.32 -21.29
N CYS A 388 31.28 -13.63 -22.00
CA CYS A 388 31.29 -14.18 -23.35
C CYS A 388 31.73 -15.64 -23.40
N CYS A 389 31.84 -16.32 -22.26
CA CYS A 389 32.22 -17.73 -22.19
C CYS A 389 31.22 -18.61 -22.95
N GLY A 390 31.68 -19.25 -24.03
CA GLY A 390 30.86 -20.16 -24.84
C GLY A 390 29.78 -19.47 -25.69
N VAL A 391 29.88 -18.14 -25.88
CA VAL A 391 28.88 -17.37 -26.63
C VAL A 391 29.40 -17.00 -28.02
N SER A 392 28.54 -17.09 -29.04
CA SER A 392 28.88 -16.71 -30.43
C SER A 392 28.54 -15.25 -30.77
N GLN A 393 27.59 -14.63 -30.07
CA GLN A 393 27.24 -13.22 -30.20
C GLN A 393 27.05 -12.57 -28.82
N PRO A 394 27.75 -11.47 -28.51
CA PRO A 394 27.59 -10.78 -27.23
C PRO A 394 26.20 -10.15 -27.08
N ASP A 395 25.64 -10.15 -25.87
CA ASP A 395 24.40 -9.43 -25.55
C ASP A 395 24.69 -7.98 -25.14
N LEU A 396 24.45 -7.05 -26.05
CA LEU A 396 24.65 -5.62 -25.86
C LEU A 396 23.35 -4.87 -25.54
N ARG A 397 22.27 -5.54 -25.11
CA ARG A 397 21.03 -4.82 -24.74
C ARG A 397 21.18 -3.88 -23.54
N ALA A 398 22.16 -4.15 -22.68
CA ALA A 398 22.51 -3.27 -21.57
C ALA A 398 23.44 -2.11 -21.97
N PHE A 399 23.89 -2.05 -23.23
CA PHE A 399 24.78 -1.01 -23.71
C PHE A 399 24.05 0.32 -23.91
N ASP A 400 24.45 1.32 -23.13
CA ASP A 400 24.08 2.71 -23.29
C ASP A 400 25.25 3.53 -23.85
N ASN A 401 25.10 4.07 -25.07
CA ASN A 401 26.12 4.87 -25.75
C ASN A 401 26.36 6.25 -25.12
N LEU A 402 25.46 6.72 -24.24
CA LEU A 402 25.65 7.97 -23.50
C LEU A 402 26.42 7.77 -22.18
N LEU A 403 26.49 6.53 -21.70
CA LEU A 403 27.14 6.17 -20.43
C LEU A 403 28.47 5.44 -20.66
N HIS A 404 28.46 4.44 -21.53
CA HIS A 404 29.59 3.53 -21.67
C HIS A 404 30.59 4.04 -22.71
N ARG A 405 31.85 4.13 -22.28
CA ARG A 405 33.00 4.44 -23.11
C ARG A 405 33.78 3.19 -23.51
N ALA A 406 33.54 2.07 -22.81
CA ALA A 406 34.17 0.79 -23.09
C ALA A 406 33.17 -0.37 -22.95
N ILE A 407 33.44 -1.44 -23.70
CA ILE A 407 32.80 -2.74 -23.56
C ILE A 407 33.91 -3.77 -23.32
N LEU A 408 33.80 -4.48 -22.20
CA LEU A 408 34.67 -5.57 -21.80
C LEU A 408 33.97 -6.91 -22.10
N TYR A 409 34.53 -7.66 -23.03
CA TYR A 409 34.11 -9.02 -23.37
C TYR A 409 34.98 -10.02 -22.60
N ASP A 410 34.46 -10.51 -21.48
CA ASP A 410 35.17 -11.43 -20.59
C ASP A 410 35.06 -12.88 -21.07
N GLU A 411 36.18 -13.62 -21.03
CA GLU A 411 36.30 -14.98 -21.57
C GLU A 411 35.90 -15.08 -23.06
N ALA A 412 36.26 -14.06 -23.84
CA ALA A 412 35.98 -14.01 -25.27
C ALA A 412 36.83 -15.00 -26.09
N SER A 413 36.23 -15.61 -27.10
CA SER A 413 36.91 -16.47 -28.08
C SER A 413 37.18 -15.76 -29.40
N THR A 414 38.18 -16.24 -30.14
CA THR A 414 38.49 -15.79 -31.51
C THR A 414 37.31 -16.01 -32.46
N ALA A 415 36.61 -17.14 -32.33
CA ALA A 415 35.45 -17.49 -33.14
C ALA A 415 34.28 -16.49 -32.98
N MET A 416 34.04 -16.01 -31.75
CA MET A 416 33.05 -14.98 -31.48
C MET A 416 33.42 -13.67 -32.21
N VAL A 417 34.69 -13.26 -32.15
CA VAL A 417 35.15 -12.03 -32.81
C VAL A 417 35.03 -12.14 -34.32
N LEU A 418 35.44 -13.26 -34.91
CA LEU A 418 35.35 -13.52 -36.34
C LEU A 418 33.90 -13.57 -36.84
N SER A 419 32.98 -14.05 -36.01
CA SER A 419 31.54 -14.03 -36.32
C SER A 419 30.93 -12.62 -36.26
N ASN A 420 31.61 -11.67 -35.63
CA ASN A 420 31.12 -10.31 -35.38
C ASN A 420 32.14 -9.24 -35.83
N ARG A 421 32.87 -9.45 -36.93
CA ARG A 421 33.94 -8.54 -37.42
C ARG A 421 33.52 -7.06 -37.47
N ARG A 422 32.32 -6.77 -37.95
CA ARG A 422 31.79 -5.40 -38.07
C ARG A 422 31.62 -4.72 -36.70
N LEU A 423 31.27 -5.47 -35.66
CA LEU A 423 31.17 -4.97 -34.29
C LEU A 423 32.56 -4.56 -33.77
N PHE A 424 33.52 -5.47 -33.86
CA PHE A 424 34.86 -5.27 -33.31
C PHE A 424 35.72 -4.25 -34.06
N GLN A 425 35.34 -3.89 -35.29
CA GLN A 425 35.99 -2.79 -36.03
C GLN A 425 35.55 -1.38 -35.60
N GLY A 426 34.50 -1.27 -34.77
CA GLY A 426 34.04 0.02 -34.24
C GLY A 426 33.58 1.00 -35.33
N SER A 427 32.80 0.49 -36.29
CA SER A 427 32.31 1.24 -37.45
C SER A 427 31.57 2.53 -37.06
N THR A 428 31.54 3.52 -37.96
CA THR A 428 30.69 4.72 -37.88
C THR A 428 29.21 4.46 -38.13
N GLU A 429 28.82 3.19 -38.29
CA GLU A 429 27.48 2.76 -38.67
C GLU A 429 26.92 1.89 -37.56
N GLU A 430 25.60 1.82 -37.46
CA GLU A 430 24.95 0.86 -36.57
C GLU A 430 25.30 -0.58 -36.95
N VAL A 431 25.39 -1.42 -35.92
CA VAL A 431 25.62 -2.86 -36.03
C VAL A 431 24.40 -3.57 -35.50
N THR A 432 23.80 -4.39 -36.34
CA THR A 432 22.64 -5.21 -35.97
C THR A 432 23.10 -6.56 -35.42
N LEU A 433 22.56 -6.95 -34.27
CA LEU A 433 22.90 -8.16 -33.51
C LEU A 433 21.67 -9.04 -33.27
N ALA A 434 21.89 -10.27 -32.79
CA ALA A 434 20.85 -11.28 -32.51
C ALA A 434 20.03 -11.70 -33.75
N HIS A 435 20.69 -11.76 -34.91
CA HIS A 435 20.10 -12.31 -36.13
C HIS A 435 19.72 -13.78 -35.92
N SER A 436 18.47 -14.11 -36.21
CA SER A 436 17.92 -15.47 -36.17
C SER A 436 16.92 -15.62 -37.32
N GLY A 437 16.54 -16.86 -37.65
CA GLY A 437 15.65 -17.13 -38.79
C GLY A 437 14.30 -16.39 -38.75
N THR A 438 13.85 -15.92 -37.58
CA THR A 438 12.59 -15.16 -37.42
C THR A 438 12.79 -13.66 -37.18
N ASN A 439 14.02 -13.18 -36.96
CA ASN A 439 14.37 -11.78 -36.65
C ASN A 439 13.60 -11.12 -35.50
N MET A 440 12.91 -11.88 -34.65
CA MET A 440 12.03 -11.34 -33.59
C MET A 440 12.81 -10.71 -32.42
N PHE A 441 14.09 -11.07 -32.26
CA PHE A 441 14.95 -10.62 -31.17
C PHE A 441 16.10 -9.71 -31.61
N THR A 442 16.09 -9.31 -32.88
CA THR A 442 17.13 -8.49 -33.52
C THR A 442 17.12 -7.08 -32.92
N TYR A 443 18.30 -6.53 -32.65
CA TYR A 443 18.47 -5.16 -32.17
C TYR A 443 19.72 -4.52 -32.77
N SER A 444 19.75 -3.19 -32.87
CA SER A 444 20.88 -2.43 -33.39
C SER A 444 21.60 -1.68 -32.28
N VAL A 445 22.93 -1.60 -32.38
CA VAL A 445 23.78 -0.83 -31.47
C VAL A 445 24.70 0.09 -32.26
N TYR A 446 24.94 1.28 -31.72
CA TYR A 446 25.90 2.25 -32.26
C TYR A 446 27.11 2.32 -31.34
N VAL A 447 28.26 1.83 -31.80
CA VAL A 447 29.47 1.64 -30.97
C VAL A 447 30.66 2.49 -31.45
N TYR A 448 30.38 3.57 -32.17
CA TYR A 448 31.43 4.48 -32.61
C TYR A 448 32.09 5.16 -31.40
N ASN A 449 33.43 5.22 -31.42
CA ASN A 449 34.25 5.78 -30.34
C ASN A 449 34.09 5.06 -28.98
N VAL A 450 33.73 3.78 -29.00
CA VAL A 450 33.66 2.91 -27.82
C VAL A 450 34.84 1.94 -27.83
N ALA A 451 35.52 1.81 -26.70
CA ALA A 451 36.66 0.92 -26.55
C ALA A 451 36.23 -0.54 -26.40
N MET A 452 36.66 -1.38 -27.33
CA MET A 452 36.42 -2.83 -27.27
C MET A 452 37.62 -3.51 -26.60
N ILE A 453 37.40 -4.16 -25.46
CA ILE A 453 38.43 -4.84 -24.68
C ILE A 453 38.02 -6.29 -24.48
N LEU A 454 38.91 -7.23 -24.77
CA LEU A 454 38.69 -8.65 -24.65
C LEU A 454 39.67 -9.23 -23.63
N THR A 455 39.17 -10.09 -22.76
CA THR A 455 40.01 -10.90 -21.85
C THR A 455 39.79 -12.36 -22.21
N SER A 456 40.88 -13.11 -22.34
CA SER A 456 40.79 -14.51 -22.75
C SER A 456 41.92 -15.33 -22.13
N ASN A 457 41.62 -16.60 -21.84
CA ASN A 457 42.62 -17.57 -21.38
C ASN A 457 43.19 -18.40 -22.53
N SER A 458 42.54 -18.41 -23.70
CA SER A 458 42.82 -19.31 -24.81
C SER A 458 43.15 -18.60 -26.13
N TRP A 459 43.03 -17.27 -26.20
CA TRP A 459 43.15 -16.50 -27.45
C TRP A 459 44.38 -16.86 -28.30
N LEU A 460 45.59 -16.84 -27.72
CA LEU A 460 46.81 -17.13 -28.47
C LEU A 460 46.83 -18.56 -29.02
N ARG A 461 46.35 -19.53 -28.23
CA ARG A 461 46.23 -20.93 -28.66
C ARG A 461 45.20 -21.06 -29.78
N GLU A 462 44.03 -20.45 -29.64
CA GLU A 462 42.99 -20.48 -30.67
C GLU A 462 43.50 -19.86 -31.98
N LEU A 463 44.25 -18.77 -31.89
CA LEU A 463 44.83 -18.08 -33.06
C LEU A 463 45.76 -18.99 -33.88
N GLU A 464 46.54 -19.85 -33.22
CA GLU A 464 47.43 -20.84 -33.85
C GLU A 464 46.66 -21.97 -34.55
N GLU A 465 45.44 -22.28 -34.09
CA GLU A 465 44.57 -23.32 -34.63
C GLU A 465 43.73 -22.82 -35.83
N LEU A 466 43.64 -21.50 -36.04
CA LEU A 466 42.81 -20.90 -37.10
C LEU A 466 43.39 -21.01 -38.51
N PRO A 467 42.53 -21.05 -39.56
CA PRO A 467 42.94 -20.89 -40.94
C PRO A 467 43.70 -19.59 -41.20
N ARG A 468 44.59 -19.60 -42.19
CA ARG A 468 45.48 -18.47 -42.51
C ARG A 468 44.74 -17.14 -42.71
N GLU A 469 43.64 -17.13 -43.46
CA GLU A 469 42.88 -15.90 -43.75
C GLU A 469 42.28 -15.27 -42.48
N GLU A 470 41.73 -16.10 -41.60
CA GLU A 470 41.13 -15.64 -40.35
C GLU A 470 42.20 -15.17 -39.35
N ARG A 471 43.35 -15.85 -39.34
CA ARG A 471 44.52 -15.44 -38.57
C ARG A 471 45.06 -14.09 -39.04
N GLU A 472 45.26 -13.89 -40.34
CA GLU A 472 45.73 -12.62 -40.90
C GLU A 472 44.79 -11.46 -40.51
N TRP A 473 43.48 -11.70 -40.49
CA TRP A 473 42.52 -10.71 -40.02
C TRP A 473 42.68 -10.41 -38.52
N LEU A 474 42.81 -11.44 -37.67
CA LEU A 474 43.00 -11.27 -36.23
C LEU A 474 44.40 -10.79 -35.83
N GLU A 475 45.39 -10.81 -36.70
CA GLU A 475 46.70 -10.19 -36.45
C GLU A 475 46.70 -8.70 -36.79
N GLY A 476 45.88 -8.27 -37.77
CA GLY A 476 45.85 -6.89 -38.24
C GLY A 476 44.85 -5.95 -37.55
N ASN A 477 43.90 -6.46 -36.78
CA ASN A 477 42.82 -5.65 -36.16
C ASN A 477 42.97 -5.40 -34.64
N PRO A 478 43.46 -6.33 -33.81
CA PRO A 478 43.66 -6.08 -32.38
C PRO A 478 45.06 -5.59 -32.02
N ILE A 479 45.14 -4.92 -30.86
CA ILE A 479 46.35 -4.80 -30.06
C ILE A 479 46.34 -5.97 -29.08
N CYS A 480 47.11 -7.01 -29.37
CA CYS A 480 47.17 -8.22 -28.54
C CYS A 480 48.33 -8.18 -27.54
N ILE A 481 48.04 -8.41 -26.27
CA ILE A 481 49.00 -8.42 -25.16
C ILE A 481 48.99 -9.79 -24.50
N ASN A 482 50.15 -10.45 -24.47
CA ASN A 482 50.35 -11.69 -23.74
C ASN A 482 50.68 -11.38 -22.26
N CYS A 483 49.71 -11.59 -21.38
CA CYS A 483 49.83 -11.37 -19.95
C CYS A 483 50.48 -12.60 -19.30
N THR A 484 51.73 -12.46 -18.86
CA THR A 484 52.47 -13.50 -18.12
C THR A 484 52.61 -13.19 -16.63
N GLN A 485 52.31 -11.96 -16.23
CA GLN A 485 52.40 -11.47 -14.85
C GLN A 485 51.05 -10.89 -14.39
N PRO A 486 50.81 -10.80 -13.06
CA PRO A 486 49.63 -10.12 -12.54
C PRO A 486 49.54 -8.67 -13.01
N LEU A 487 48.35 -8.24 -13.43
CA LEU A 487 48.09 -6.87 -13.89
C LEU A 487 47.69 -5.91 -12.76
N TYR A 488 48.14 -6.20 -11.54
CA TYR A 488 47.92 -5.39 -10.35
C TYR A 488 49.20 -5.30 -9.51
N GLU A 489 49.38 -4.19 -8.81
CA GLU A 489 50.51 -3.95 -7.90
C GLU A 489 50.46 -4.99 -6.76
N THR A 490 51.54 -5.76 -6.57
CA THR A 490 51.61 -6.88 -5.62
C THR A 490 51.70 -6.46 -4.18
#